data_AF-A0A0F2L3D9-F1
#
_entry.id   AF-A0A0F2L3D9-F1
#
_cell.length_a   1.000
_cell.length_b   1.000
_cell.length_c   1.000
_cell.angle_alpha   90.00
_cell.angle_beta   90.00
_cell.angle_gamma   90.00
#
_symmetry.space_group_name_H-M   'P 1'
#
loop_
_entity.id
_entity.type
_entity.pdbx_description
1 polymer ?
#
loop_
_entity_poly.entity_id
_entity_poly.type
_entity_poly.pdbx_seq_one_letter_code
_entity_poly.pdbx_strand_id
1 'polypeptide(L)'
;MSGTASLIRKYFPYTAFRRYQWEIAKSIYDALTSNKIALIEAPTGVGKTASALAASLAYSEESGVKVLFLVRTKNEAQAPIRELRRLRNKGVGVDYAIIRNRPDMCCMASTRKLPYDEFLGECRFLRSSGGCPYYVRVGKVDINDVMFRVTEDADNVNSYISSLCSLGVCPYEISREYLLRAGVGVMTYYYVFSIYKPETINIDLRNTILIIDEAHNLPEAITNLNTVSLPLTSIIASMTEVKRFIDNEELRNRVLRILKGLQTYMVRLSKVLEEETMASLELGDVLQFFEDFPAITEAYYEVIRKKRSTGVPIPYTPLSRILEFHRA
;
A
#
# COMPACT_ATOMS: atom_id res chain seq x y z
N MET A 1 18.50 -26.40 28.38
CA MET A 1 17.82 -26.19 27.07
C MET A 1 18.56 -25.05 26.37
N SER A 2 18.88 -25.16 25.07
CA SER A 2 19.63 -24.12 24.36
C SER A 2 18.94 -22.75 24.47
N GLY A 3 19.71 -21.66 24.53
CA GLY A 3 19.18 -20.29 24.66
C GLY A 3 18.12 -19.96 23.61
N THR A 4 18.34 -20.39 22.37
CA THR A 4 17.41 -20.28 21.25
C THR A 4 16.02 -20.83 21.55
N ALA A 5 15.91 -22.01 22.14
CA ALA A 5 14.61 -22.62 22.40
C ALA A 5 13.82 -21.88 23.47
N SER A 6 14.50 -21.28 24.44
CA SER A 6 13.88 -20.40 25.43
C SER A 6 13.38 -19.10 24.77
N LEU A 7 14.17 -18.52 23.88
CA LEU A 7 13.85 -17.26 23.22
C LEU A 7 12.65 -17.38 22.26
N ILE A 8 12.62 -18.43 21.43
CA ILE A 8 11.46 -18.69 20.56
C ILE A 8 10.20 -18.95 21.41
N ARG A 9 10.32 -19.65 22.56
CA ARG A 9 9.20 -19.86 23.50
C ARG A 9 8.72 -18.59 24.17
N LYS A 10 9.60 -17.63 24.46
CA LYS A 10 9.24 -16.30 24.97
C LYS A 10 8.25 -15.64 24.03
N TYR A 11 8.60 -15.56 22.74
CA TYR A 11 7.80 -14.94 21.69
C TYR A 11 6.74 -15.85 21.05
N PHE A 12 6.47 -17.03 21.62
CA PHE A 12 5.35 -17.85 21.16
C PHE A 12 4.07 -17.52 21.95
N PRO A 13 2.96 -17.14 21.30
CA PRO A 13 1.76 -16.60 21.97
C PRO A 13 0.91 -17.62 22.74
N TYR A 14 1.21 -18.91 22.62
CA TYR A 14 0.48 -20.00 23.28
C TYR A 14 1.36 -20.70 24.33
N THR A 15 0.73 -21.46 25.22
CA THR A 15 1.43 -22.20 26.28
C THR A 15 2.32 -23.32 25.73
N ALA A 16 1.92 -23.94 24.63
CA ALA A 16 2.67 -25.02 23.98
C ALA A 16 2.52 -24.98 22.46
N PHE A 17 3.57 -25.42 21.76
CA PHE A 17 3.54 -25.64 20.32
C PHE A 17 2.65 -26.84 20.01
N ARG A 18 1.78 -26.68 19.01
CA ARG A 18 1.09 -27.78 18.33
C ARG A 18 2.06 -28.51 17.41
N ARG A 19 1.62 -29.65 16.88
CA ARG A 19 2.36 -30.46 15.90
C ARG A 19 2.92 -29.56 14.79
N TYR A 20 4.19 -29.75 14.44
CA TYR A 20 4.94 -29.03 13.41
C TYR A 20 5.27 -27.55 13.68
N GLN A 21 4.62 -26.87 14.62
CA GLN A 21 4.88 -25.43 14.86
C GLN A 21 6.30 -25.16 15.37
N TRP A 22 6.81 -26.02 16.25
CA TRP A 22 8.20 -25.92 16.73
C TRP A 22 9.20 -26.13 15.59
N GLU A 23 8.96 -27.11 14.72
CA GLU A 23 9.83 -27.41 13.57
C GLU A 23 9.86 -26.26 12.56
N ILE A 24 8.70 -25.63 12.31
CA ILE A 24 8.59 -24.41 11.50
C ILE A 24 9.39 -23.28 12.14
N ALA A 25 9.14 -22.96 13.42
CA ALA A 25 9.81 -21.86 14.11
C ALA A 25 11.32 -22.07 14.16
N LYS A 26 11.77 -23.29 14.46
CA LYS A 26 13.19 -23.64 14.48
C LYS A 26 13.82 -23.49 13.09
N SER A 27 13.18 -24.02 12.04
CA SER A 27 13.69 -23.90 10.67
C SER A 27 13.80 -22.45 10.21
N ILE A 28 12.85 -21.59 10.57
CA ILE A 28 12.90 -20.16 10.29
C ILE A 28 14.08 -19.51 11.01
N TYR A 29 14.23 -19.76 12.31
CA TYR A 29 15.33 -19.18 13.09
C TYR A 29 16.71 -19.66 12.60
N ASP A 30 16.87 -20.94 12.29
CA ASP A 30 18.12 -21.51 11.76
C ASP A 30 18.47 -20.93 10.38
N ALA A 31 17.47 -20.63 9.54
CA ALA A 31 17.67 -19.95 8.27
C ALA A 31 18.09 -18.50 8.46
N LEU A 32 17.45 -17.75 9.37
CA LEU A 32 17.78 -16.35 9.67
C LEU A 32 19.21 -16.21 10.20
N THR A 33 19.60 -17.07 11.16
CA THR A 33 20.97 -17.10 11.70
C THR A 33 22.02 -17.48 10.66
N SER A 34 21.64 -18.28 9.66
CA SER A 34 22.51 -18.63 8.53
C SER A 34 22.47 -17.63 7.38
N ASN A 35 21.75 -16.51 7.53
CA ASN A 35 21.49 -15.52 6.47
C ASN A 35 20.92 -16.17 5.17
N LYS A 36 19.97 -17.09 5.32
CA LYS A 36 19.30 -17.82 4.25
C LYS A 36 17.80 -17.50 4.21
N ILE A 37 17.19 -17.78 3.06
CA ILE A 37 15.74 -17.70 2.88
C ILE A 37 15.10 -19.01 3.36
N ALA A 38 14.13 -18.92 4.25
CA ALA A 38 13.28 -20.04 4.63
C ALA A 38 12.04 -20.10 3.73
N LEU A 39 11.88 -21.18 2.97
CA LEU A 39 10.64 -21.49 2.27
C LEU A 39 9.88 -22.56 3.06
N ILE A 40 8.73 -22.20 3.62
CA ILE A 40 7.93 -23.08 4.47
C ILE A 40 6.62 -23.42 3.78
N GLU A 41 6.47 -24.69 3.42
CA GLU A 41 5.19 -25.26 3.00
C GLU A 41 4.52 -25.94 4.18
N ALA A 42 3.35 -25.44 4.58
CA ALA A 42 2.53 -26.08 5.59
C ALA A 42 1.04 -25.81 5.32
N PRO A 43 0.14 -26.77 5.63
CA PRO A 43 -1.28 -26.61 5.41
C PRO A 43 -1.85 -25.43 6.22
N THR A 44 -3.00 -24.92 5.80
CA THR A 44 -3.74 -23.90 6.54
C THR A 44 -4.15 -24.43 7.91
N GLY A 45 -4.26 -23.54 8.90
CA GLY A 45 -4.64 -23.93 10.27
C GLY A 45 -3.53 -24.50 11.15
N VAL A 46 -2.33 -24.80 10.62
CA VAL A 46 -1.16 -25.24 11.40
C VAL A 46 -0.63 -24.12 12.32
N GLY A 47 -0.95 -22.86 12.06
CA GLY A 47 -0.47 -21.70 12.83
C GLY A 47 0.92 -21.23 12.39
N LYS A 48 1.11 -21.14 11.06
CA LYS A 48 2.33 -20.60 10.43
C LYS A 48 2.68 -19.21 10.97
N THR A 49 1.68 -18.33 11.03
CA THR A 49 1.84 -16.94 11.51
C THR A 49 2.47 -16.85 12.90
N ALA A 50 1.97 -17.63 13.87
CA ALA A 50 2.50 -17.63 15.25
C ALA A 50 3.94 -18.16 15.31
N SER A 51 4.24 -19.21 14.54
CA SER A 51 5.58 -19.82 14.49
C SER A 51 6.60 -18.89 13.83
N ALA A 52 6.20 -18.24 12.73
CA ALA A 52 7.02 -17.28 12.00
C ALA A 52 7.31 -16.04 12.86
N LEU A 53 6.28 -15.42 13.46
CA LEU A 53 6.47 -14.28 14.35
C LEU A 53 7.35 -14.62 15.55
N ALA A 54 7.15 -15.78 16.19
CA ALA A 54 7.96 -16.18 17.33
C ALA A 54 9.45 -16.32 16.98
N ALA A 55 9.76 -16.99 15.87
CA ALA A 55 11.13 -17.17 15.39
C ALA A 55 11.77 -15.84 14.98
N SER A 56 11.05 -15.00 14.22
CA SER A 56 11.55 -13.71 13.76
C SER A 56 11.75 -12.72 14.90
N LEU A 57 10.86 -12.69 15.91
CA LEU A 57 11.02 -11.85 17.09
C LEU A 57 12.17 -12.31 17.98
N ALA A 58 12.37 -13.62 18.13
CA ALA A 58 13.54 -14.16 18.84
C ALA A 58 14.84 -13.71 18.17
N TYR A 59 14.95 -13.87 16.85
CA TYR A 59 16.12 -13.40 16.11
C TYR A 59 16.27 -11.86 16.18
N SER A 60 15.17 -11.12 16.09
CA SER A 60 15.13 -9.66 16.21
C SER A 60 15.66 -9.16 17.55
N GLU A 61 15.34 -9.83 18.67
CA GLU A 61 15.86 -9.48 19.99
C GLU A 61 17.39 -9.61 20.07
N GLU A 62 17.97 -10.64 19.43
CA GLU A 62 19.42 -10.88 19.47
C GLU A 62 20.21 -9.98 18.51
N SER A 63 19.64 -9.67 17.35
CA SER A 63 20.34 -8.99 16.26
C SER A 63 19.95 -7.52 16.09
N GLY A 64 18.90 -7.04 16.77
CA GLY A 64 18.41 -5.67 16.66
C GLY A 64 17.76 -5.33 15.31
N VAL A 65 17.43 -6.34 14.49
CA VAL A 65 16.83 -6.13 13.17
C VAL A 65 15.32 -5.96 13.27
N LYS A 66 14.72 -5.18 12.37
CA LYS A 66 13.28 -4.97 12.31
C LYS A 66 12.57 -6.16 11.66
N VAL A 67 11.35 -6.45 12.09
CA VAL A 67 10.49 -7.45 11.44
C VAL A 67 9.42 -6.74 10.62
N LEU A 68 9.32 -7.04 9.32
CA LEU A 68 8.17 -6.65 8.50
C LEU A 68 7.33 -7.87 8.18
N PHE A 69 6.08 -7.84 8.64
CA PHE A 69 5.06 -8.80 8.25
C PHE A 69 4.28 -8.26 7.05
N LEU A 70 4.52 -8.86 5.90
CA LEU A 70 3.94 -8.47 4.63
C LEU A 70 2.71 -9.32 4.33
N VAL A 71 1.61 -8.65 4.01
CA VAL A 71 0.35 -9.29 3.63
C VAL A 71 -0.07 -8.89 2.22
N ARG A 72 -0.80 -9.75 1.52
CA ARG A 72 -1.38 -9.41 0.20
C ARG A 72 -2.55 -8.45 0.40
N THR A 73 -3.47 -8.80 1.30
CA THR A 73 -4.73 -8.08 1.50
C THR A 73 -4.85 -7.46 2.89
N LYS A 74 -5.70 -6.44 2.99
CA LYS A 74 -6.07 -5.80 4.26
C LYS A 74 -6.64 -6.76 5.32
N ASN A 75 -7.29 -7.83 4.90
CA ASN A 75 -7.96 -8.78 5.80
C ASN A 75 -6.95 -9.76 6.42
N GLU A 76 -5.86 -10.06 5.71
CA GLU A 76 -4.78 -10.93 6.19
C GLU A 76 -3.98 -10.29 7.33
N ALA A 77 -3.91 -8.95 7.40
CA ALA A 77 -3.24 -8.23 8.49
C ALA A 77 -3.81 -8.58 9.88
N GLN A 78 -5.03 -9.13 9.95
CA GLN A 78 -5.65 -9.52 11.21
C GLN A 78 -4.91 -10.66 11.92
N ALA A 79 -4.30 -11.59 11.16
CA ALA A 79 -3.59 -12.72 11.76
C ALA A 79 -2.38 -12.27 12.60
N PRO A 80 -1.40 -11.51 12.07
CA PRO A 80 -0.26 -11.07 12.86
C PRO A 80 -0.65 -10.17 14.04
N ILE A 81 -1.67 -9.32 13.88
CA ILE A 81 -2.15 -8.45 14.97
C ILE A 81 -2.71 -9.27 16.13
N ARG A 82 -3.51 -10.31 15.84
CA ARG A 82 -4.02 -11.22 16.88
C ARG A 82 -2.89 -11.91 17.64
N GLU A 83 -1.84 -12.35 16.95
CA GLU A 83 -0.70 -13.01 17.60
C GLU A 83 0.13 -12.03 18.45
N LEU A 84 0.38 -10.81 17.96
CA LEU A 84 1.06 -9.75 18.73
C LEU A 84 0.28 -9.38 19.99
N ARG A 85 -1.05 -9.29 19.91
CA ARG A 85 -1.91 -9.08 21.09
C ARG A 85 -1.81 -10.22 22.10
N ARG A 86 -1.83 -11.48 21.63
CA ARG A 86 -1.68 -12.64 22.51
C ARG A 86 -0.34 -12.63 23.24
N LEU A 87 0.73 -12.18 22.57
CA LEU A 87 2.03 -11.97 23.21
C LEU A 87 1.96 -10.91 24.31
N ARG A 88 1.31 -9.77 24.04
CA ARG A 88 1.10 -8.73 25.06
C ARG A 88 0.35 -9.29 26.27
N ASN A 89 -0.74 -10.02 26.06
CA ASN A 89 -1.54 -10.62 27.14
C ASN A 89 -0.74 -11.66 27.96
N LYS A 90 0.30 -12.25 27.39
CA LYS A 90 1.26 -13.13 28.06
C LYS A 90 2.35 -12.34 28.83
N GLY A 91 2.34 -11.01 28.77
CA GLY A 91 3.34 -10.13 29.38
C GLY A 91 4.55 -9.85 28.50
N VAL A 92 4.49 -10.16 27.19
CA VAL A 92 5.56 -9.87 26.23
C VAL A 92 5.12 -8.70 25.35
N GLY A 93 5.55 -7.50 25.72
CA GLY A 93 5.33 -6.28 24.94
C GLY A 93 6.16 -6.28 23.65
N VAL A 94 5.52 -6.01 22.53
CA VAL A 94 6.18 -5.84 21.23
C VAL A 94 5.63 -4.58 20.59
N ASP A 95 6.49 -3.62 20.31
CA ASP A 95 6.10 -2.41 19.59
C ASP A 95 5.82 -2.74 18.13
N TYR A 96 4.62 -2.38 17.67
CA TYR A 96 4.22 -2.59 16.29
C TYR A 96 3.50 -1.39 15.68
N ALA A 97 3.68 -1.21 14.38
CA ALA A 97 2.93 -0.26 13.56
C ALA A 97 2.17 -1.03 12.46
N ILE A 98 0.93 -0.61 12.19
CA ILE A 98 0.13 -1.14 11.09
C ILE A 98 0.05 -0.07 10.02
N ILE A 99 0.41 -0.42 8.78
CA ILE A 99 0.30 0.48 7.64
C ILE A 99 -0.52 -0.16 6.53
N ARG A 100 -1.56 0.57 6.13
CA ARG A 100 -2.39 0.30 4.95
C ARG A 100 -2.35 1.50 4.04
N ASN A 101 -3.03 1.44 2.89
CA ASN A 101 -3.13 2.61 2.02
C ASN A 101 -3.77 3.80 2.77
N ARG A 102 -3.47 5.01 2.32
CA ARG A 102 -3.94 6.24 2.98
C ARG A 102 -5.48 6.32 3.09
N PRO A 103 -6.29 5.97 2.06
CA PRO A 103 -7.75 6.00 2.18
C PRO A 103 -8.28 5.04 3.25
N ASP A 104 -7.72 3.84 3.37
CA ASP A 104 -8.16 2.85 4.35
C ASP A 104 -7.89 3.27 5.79
N MET A 105 -6.94 4.18 6.01
CA MET A 105 -6.56 4.71 7.32
C MET A 105 -7.08 6.14 7.57
N CYS A 106 -7.81 6.74 6.62
CA CYS A 106 -8.27 8.12 6.75
C CYS A 106 -9.48 8.23 7.69
N CYS A 107 -9.42 9.16 8.65
CA CYS A 107 -10.50 9.46 9.57
C CYS A 107 -11.61 10.33 8.96
N MET A 108 -11.35 11.02 7.85
CA MET A 108 -12.32 11.89 7.19
C MET A 108 -13.21 11.08 6.25
N ALA A 109 -14.46 10.85 6.65
CA ALA A 109 -15.42 10.07 5.85
C ALA A 109 -15.72 10.70 4.48
N SER A 110 -15.72 12.03 4.38
CA SER A 110 -15.89 12.76 3.11
C SER A 110 -14.75 12.47 2.14
N THR A 111 -13.51 12.51 2.61
CA THR A 111 -12.32 12.24 1.80
C THR A 111 -12.19 10.75 1.48
N ARG A 112 -12.46 9.86 2.44
CA ARG A 112 -12.27 8.40 2.29
C ARG A 112 -13.12 7.76 1.18
N LYS A 113 -14.28 8.35 0.86
CA LYS A 113 -15.19 7.83 -0.19
C LYS A 113 -14.74 8.21 -1.61
N LEU A 114 -13.69 9.02 -1.73
CA LEU A 114 -13.16 9.41 -3.03
C LEU A 114 -12.50 8.24 -3.75
N PRO A 115 -12.54 8.25 -5.09
CA PRO A 115 -11.62 7.45 -5.89
C PRO A 115 -10.17 7.67 -5.46
N TYR A 116 -9.34 6.64 -5.60
CA TYR A 116 -8.00 6.60 -4.99
C TYR A 116 -7.13 7.81 -5.35
N ASP A 117 -7.08 8.21 -6.62
CA ASP A 117 -6.23 9.32 -7.07
C ASP A 117 -6.72 10.68 -6.56
N GLU A 118 -8.04 10.87 -6.52
CA GLU A 118 -8.68 12.06 -5.96
C GLU A 118 -8.41 12.14 -4.46
N PHE A 119 -8.53 11.01 -3.75
CA PHE A 119 -8.15 10.92 -2.35
C PHE A 119 -6.70 11.37 -2.17
N LEU A 120 -5.76 10.90 -2.99
CA LEU A 120 -4.35 11.25 -2.85
C LEU A 120 -4.10 12.72 -3.12
N GLY A 121 -4.74 13.29 -4.14
CA GLY A 121 -4.67 14.73 -4.44
C GLY A 121 -5.20 15.59 -3.29
N GLU A 122 -6.40 15.26 -2.81
CA GLU A 122 -7.06 15.97 -1.71
C GLU A 122 -6.28 15.82 -0.39
N CYS A 123 -5.81 14.61 -0.08
CA CYS A 123 -4.97 14.35 1.08
C CYS A 123 -3.64 15.11 1.02
N ARG A 124 -3.02 15.26 -0.15
CA ARG A 124 -1.85 16.14 -0.31
C ARG A 124 -2.19 17.60 -0.04
N PHE A 125 -3.25 18.11 -0.69
CA PHE A 125 -3.69 19.50 -0.55
C PHE A 125 -4.05 19.86 0.89
N LEU A 126 -4.87 19.06 1.57
CA LEU A 126 -5.27 19.30 2.96
C LEU A 126 -4.08 19.23 3.93
N ARG A 127 -3.06 18.40 3.66
CA ARG A 127 -1.85 18.36 4.48
C ARG A 127 -0.97 19.59 4.28
N SER A 128 -0.73 19.99 3.02
CA SER A 128 0.13 21.14 2.72
C SER A 128 -0.48 22.49 3.10
N SER A 129 -1.81 22.61 3.02
CA SER A 129 -2.55 23.81 3.43
C SER A 129 -2.88 23.86 4.94
N GLY A 130 -2.55 22.82 5.70
CA GLY A 130 -2.96 22.69 7.11
C GLY A 130 -4.46 22.42 7.32
N GLY A 131 -5.23 22.15 6.26
CA GLY A 131 -6.66 21.87 6.31
C GLY A 131 -7.04 20.48 6.86
N CYS A 132 -6.10 19.55 7.02
CA CYS A 132 -6.38 18.22 7.61
C CYS A 132 -6.26 18.28 9.15
N PRO A 133 -7.37 18.19 9.91
CA PRO A 133 -7.35 18.36 11.38
C PRO A 133 -6.57 17.26 12.11
N TYR A 134 -6.45 16.08 11.48
CA TYR A 134 -5.73 14.94 12.02
C TYR A 134 -4.22 15.03 11.79
N TYR A 135 -3.80 15.51 10.61
CA TYR A 135 -2.38 15.58 10.24
C TYR A 135 -1.65 16.66 11.04
N VAL A 136 -2.26 17.85 11.20
CA VAL A 136 -1.67 18.98 11.93
C VAL A 136 -1.37 18.67 13.39
N ARG A 137 -1.98 17.61 13.96
CA ARG A 137 -1.75 17.15 15.32
C ARG A 137 -0.63 16.13 15.46
N VAL A 138 -0.19 15.48 14.37
CA VAL A 138 0.86 14.43 14.42
C VAL A 138 2.16 14.98 15.01
N GLY A 139 2.63 16.14 14.56
CA GLY A 139 3.82 16.80 15.10
C GLY A 139 3.62 17.52 16.44
N LYS A 140 2.46 17.36 17.10
CA LYS A 140 2.10 18.04 18.35
C LYS A 140 1.78 17.08 19.50
N VAL A 141 1.99 15.79 19.29
CA VAL A 141 1.74 14.73 20.29
C VAL A 141 3.01 13.95 20.56
N ASP A 142 3.11 13.36 21.75
CA ASP A 142 4.10 12.31 21.97
C ASP A 142 3.62 11.04 21.26
N ILE A 143 4.38 10.64 20.25
CA ILE A 143 4.08 9.46 19.44
C ILE A 143 4.11 8.17 20.26
N ASN A 144 4.98 8.05 21.26
CA ASN A 144 5.08 6.86 22.10
C ASN A 144 3.84 6.73 22.99
N ASP A 145 3.40 7.83 23.61
CA ASP A 145 2.19 7.83 24.45
C ASP A 145 0.95 7.47 23.65
N VAL A 146 0.81 8.01 22.44
CA VAL A 146 -0.30 7.69 21.56
C VAL A 146 -0.28 6.22 21.17
N MET A 147 0.88 5.71 20.75
CA MET A 147 1.02 4.33 20.28
C MET A 147 0.91 3.32 21.42
N PHE A 148 1.36 3.65 22.63
CA PHE A 148 1.14 2.85 23.83
C PHE A 148 -0.36 2.64 24.09
N ARG A 149 -1.14 3.74 24.17
CA ARG A 149 -2.61 3.66 24.37
C ARG A 149 -3.31 2.86 23.26
N VAL A 150 -2.92 3.09 22.01
CA VAL A 150 -3.54 2.42 20.86
C VAL A 150 -3.22 0.93 20.85
N THR A 151 -1.97 0.56 21.12
CA THR A 151 -1.59 -0.86 21.13
C THR A 151 -2.20 -1.57 22.33
N GLU A 152 -2.45 -0.90 23.46
CA GLU A 152 -3.17 -1.44 24.61
C GLU A 152 -4.63 -1.82 24.27
N ASP A 153 -5.35 -0.95 23.56
CA ASP A 153 -6.78 -1.10 23.28
C ASP A 153 -7.11 -1.79 21.95
N ALA A 154 -6.20 -1.78 20.98
CA ALA A 154 -6.52 -2.24 19.62
C ALA A 154 -6.54 -3.77 19.49
N ASP A 155 -7.73 -4.30 19.24
CA ASP A 155 -8.00 -5.73 19.04
C ASP A 155 -7.78 -6.21 17.60
N ASN A 156 -7.90 -5.30 16.63
CA ASN A 156 -7.84 -5.56 15.21
C ASN A 156 -7.42 -4.29 14.44
N VAL A 157 -7.26 -4.41 13.12
CA VAL A 157 -6.90 -3.26 12.26
C VAL A 157 -7.89 -2.09 12.38
N ASN A 158 -9.18 -2.36 12.48
CA ASN A 158 -10.19 -1.29 12.51
C ASN A 158 -10.16 -0.55 13.85
N SER A 159 -10.03 -1.26 14.97
CA SER A 159 -9.89 -0.63 16.29
C SER A 159 -8.60 0.18 16.39
N TYR A 160 -7.50 -0.29 15.79
CA TYR A 160 -6.25 0.47 15.70
C TYR A 160 -6.46 1.83 15.01
N ILE A 161 -7.13 1.83 13.85
CA ILE A 161 -7.41 3.05 13.09
C ILE A 161 -8.39 3.95 13.87
N SER A 162 -9.46 3.38 14.43
CA SER A 162 -10.46 4.18 15.16
C SER A 162 -9.89 4.81 16.42
N SER A 163 -9.02 4.11 17.18
CA SER A 163 -8.38 4.68 18.37
C SER A 163 -7.49 5.87 18.01
N LEU A 164 -6.71 5.77 16.93
CA LEU A 164 -5.92 6.90 16.42
C LEU A 164 -6.80 8.07 15.98
N CYS A 165 -7.92 7.79 15.30
CA CYS A 165 -8.90 8.82 14.95
C CYS A 165 -9.52 9.48 16.19
N SER A 166 -9.88 8.72 17.22
CA SER A 166 -10.44 9.23 18.48
C SER A 166 -9.45 10.09 19.27
N LEU A 167 -8.15 9.77 19.18
CA LEU A 167 -7.08 10.62 19.71
C LEU A 167 -6.83 11.86 18.85
N GLY A 168 -7.51 11.98 17.70
CA GLY A 168 -7.49 13.11 16.79
C GLY A 168 -6.17 13.28 16.03
N VAL A 169 -5.46 12.18 15.78
CA VAL A 169 -4.21 12.15 14.99
C VAL A 169 -4.44 11.39 13.70
N CYS A 170 -3.65 11.70 12.66
CA CYS A 170 -3.76 11.01 11.37
C CYS A 170 -3.16 9.60 11.47
N PRO A 171 -3.96 8.52 11.34
CA PRO A 171 -3.47 7.17 11.59
C PRO A 171 -2.35 6.79 10.63
N TYR A 172 -2.46 7.12 9.35
CA TYR A 172 -1.41 6.82 8.38
C TYR A 172 -0.07 7.48 8.73
N GLU A 173 -0.10 8.77 9.06
CA GLU A 173 1.10 9.58 9.25
C GLU A 173 1.82 9.22 10.55
N ILE A 174 1.07 9.03 11.64
CA ILE A 174 1.64 8.64 12.92
C ILE A 174 2.14 7.20 12.92
N SER A 175 1.41 6.25 12.31
CA SER A 175 1.90 4.87 12.18
C SER A 175 3.17 4.80 11.34
N ARG A 176 3.27 5.64 10.30
CA ARG A 176 4.47 5.73 9.46
C ARG A 176 5.68 6.27 10.21
N GLU A 177 5.49 7.30 11.02
CA GLU A 177 6.57 7.84 11.85
C GLU A 177 6.97 6.84 12.94
N TYR A 178 5.99 6.16 13.56
CA TYR A 178 6.25 5.14 14.58
C TYR A 178 6.94 3.90 14.02
N LEU A 179 6.66 3.54 12.76
CA LEU A 179 7.28 2.40 12.11
C LEU A 179 8.81 2.45 12.14
N LEU A 180 9.42 3.64 12.13
CA LEU A 180 10.88 3.79 12.20
C LEU A 180 11.45 3.19 13.50
N ARG A 181 10.74 3.34 14.62
CA ARG A 181 11.16 2.81 15.95
C ARG A 181 10.51 1.47 16.32
N ALA A 182 9.35 1.15 15.77
CA ALA A 182 8.65 -0.10 16.07
C ALA A 182 9.49 -1.33 15.71
N GLY A 183 9.48 -2.36 16.57
CA GLY A 183 10.13 -3.64 16.28
C GLY A 183 9.45 -4.40 15.14
N VAL A 184 8.13 -4.24 14.99
CA VAL A 184 7.32 -4.91 13.97
C VAL A 184 6.54 -3.91 13.11
N GLY A 185 6.64 -4.05 11.79
CA GLY A 185 5.74 -3.39 10.84
C GLY A 185 4.80 -4.39 10.18
N VAL A 186 3.48 -4.17 10.25
CA VAL A 186 2.50 -4.96 9.50
C VAL A 186 1.99 -4.13 8.32
N MET A 187 2.25 -4.56 7.09
CA MET A 187 1.92 -3.77 5.90
C MET A 187 1.64 -4.63 4.67
N THR A 188 1.08 -4.01 3.62
CA THR A 188 0.84 -4.72 2.37
C THR A 188 2.08 -4.82 1.48
N TYR A 189 2.10 -5.79 0.56
CA TYR A 189 3.16 -5.96 -0.46
C TYR A 189 3.53 -4.69 -1.21
N TYR A 190 2.54 -3.82 -1.43
CA TYR A 190 2.69 -2.52 -2.08
C TYR A 190 3.89 -1.71 -1.56
N TYR A 191 4.10 -1.67 -0.24
CA TYR A 191 5.15 -0.83 0.36
C TYR A 191 6.57 -1.34 0.14
N VAL A 192 6.73 -2.62 -0.17
CA VAL A 192 8.04 -3.25 -0.38
C VAL A 192 8.30 -3.50 -1.86
N PHE A 193 7.29 -3.97 -2.61
CA PHE A 193 7.44 -4.49 -3.97
C PHE A 193 6.91 -3.58 -5.09
N SER A 194 6.24 -2.47 -4.78
CA SER A 194 5.89 -1.49 -5.83
C SER A 194 7.15 -0.76 -6.33
N ILE A 195 7.26 -0.55 -7.63
CA ILE A 195 8.30 0.24 -8.30
C ILE A 195 7.98 1.74 -8.10
N TYR A 196 6.70 2.10 -8.21
CA TYR A 196 6.17 3.43 -7.94
C TYR A 196 5.83 3.60 -6.45
N LYS A 197 6.82 3.40 -5.59
CA LYS A 197 6.64 3.58 -4.14
C LYS A 197 6.19 5.01 -3.87
N PRO A 198 5.13 5.22 -3.07
CA PRO A 198 4.90 6.55 -2.55
C PRO A 198 6.13 6.88 -1.70
N GLU A 199 6.70 8.08 -1.92
CA GLU A 199 7.94 8.66 -1.34
C GLU A 199 8.01 8.65 0.21
N THR A 200 7.11 7.96 0.87
CA THR A 200 6.70 8.19 2.25
C THR A 200 7.28 7.18 3.24
N ILE A 201 7.65 5.96 2.84
CA ILE A 201 8.10 4.92 3.79
C ILE A 201 9.57 4.56 3.53
N ASN A 202 10.46 5.19 4.31
CA ASN A 202 11.89 4.94 4.28
C ASN A 202 12.26 3.79 5.24
N ILE A 203 12.17 2.55 4.77
CA ILE A 203 12.63 1.38 5.54
C ILE A 203 13.92 0.85 4.90
N ASP A 204 14.94 0.65 5.73
CA ASP A 204 16.14 -0.07 5.31
C ASP A 204 15.85 -1.58 5.23
N LEU A 205 15.66 -2.07 4.00
CA LEU A 205 15.41 -3.49 3.74
C LEU A 205 16.67 -4.36 3.94
N ARG A 206 17.88 -3.79 3.98
CA ARG A 206 19.11 -4.58 4.16
C ARG A 206 19.20 -5.19 5.55
N ASN A 207 18.64 -4.51 6.55
CA ASN A 207 18.67 -4.92 7.95
C ASN A 207 17.27 -5.22 8.50
N THR A 208 16.48 -5.97 7.73
CA THR A 208 15.08 -6.26 8.03
C THR A 208 14.73 -7.70 7.69
N ILE A 209 13.99 -8.36 8.58
CA ILE A 209 13.38 -9.67 8.32
C ILE A 209 12.06 -9.45 7.57
N LEU A 210 11.91 -10.06 6.40
CA LEU A 210 10.65 -10.05 5.65
C LEU A 210 9.91 -11.38 5.88
N ILE A 211 8.72 -11.29 6.48
CA ILE A 211 7.79 -12.41 6.58
C ILE A 211 6.72 -12.21 5.50
N ILE A 212 6.63 -13.13 4.55
CA ILE A 212 5.65 -13.09 3.46
C ILE A 212 4.68 -14.26 3.68
N ASP A 213 3.46 -13.94 4.12
CA ASP A 213 2.41 -14.96 4.27
C ASP A 213 1.69 -15.16 2.94
N GLU A 214 1.27 -16.40 2.64
CA GLU A 214 0.67 -16.75 1.34
C GLU A 214 1.53 -16.36 0.11
N ALA A 215 2.84 -16.60 0.21
CA ALA A 215 3.83 -16.27 -0.82
C ALA A 215 3.59 -16.93 -2.19
N HIS A 216 2.72 -17.93 -2.28
CA HIS A 216 2.31 -18.54 -3.55
C HIS A 216 1.64 -17.51 -4.49
N ASN A 217 0.99 -16.48 -3.94
CA ASN A 217 0.38 -15.39 -4.71
C ASN A 217 1.36 -14.25 -5.03
N LEU A 218 2.60 -14.32 -4.55
CA LEU A 218 3.54 -13.20 -4.61
C LEU A 218 3.85 -12.77 -6.05
N PRO A 219 4.17 -13.68 -7.01
CA PRO A 219 4.48 -13.26 -8.38
C PRO A 219 3.34 -12.49 -9.04
N GLU A 220 2.12 -13.03 -9.00
CA GLU A 220 0.93 -12.39 -9.56
C GLU A 220 0.64 -11.05 -8.85
N ALA A 221 0.77 -11.01 -7.52
CA ALA A 221 0.56 -9.78 -6.76
C ALA A 221 1.58 -8.69 -7.14
N ILE A 222 2.86 -9.03 -7.31
CA ILE A 222 3.89 -8.08 -7.73
C ILE A 222 3.64 -7.57 -9.16
N THR A 223 3.28 -8.47 -10.09
CA THR A 223 2.94 -8.08 -11.46
C THR A 223 1.77 -7.10 -11.47
N ASN A 224 0.67 -7.44 -10.79
CA ASN A 224 -0.51 -6.58 -10.71
C ASN A 224 -0.20 -5.24 -10.04
N LEU A 225 0.60 -5.22 -8.97
CA LEU A 225 1.00 -3.98 -8.27
C LEU A 225 1.81 -3.02 -9.14
N ASN A 226 2.49 -3.53 -10.16
CA ASN A 226 3.36 -2.78 -11.05
C ASN A 226 2.80 -2.68 -12.48
N THR A 227 1.54 -3.06 -12.69
CA THR A 227 0.86 -2.95 -13.97
C THR A 227 -0.05 -1.74 -13.96
N VAL A 228 0.11 -0.84 -14.94
CA VAL A 228 -0.82 0.26 -15.18
C VAL A 228 -1.70 -0.08 -16.37
N SER A 229 -3.00 0.14 -16.24
CA SER A 229 -3.97 -0.16 -17.28
C SER A 229 -4.70 1.11 -17.72
N LEU A 230 -4.76 1.32 -19.04
CA LEU A 230 -5.50 2.40 -19.66
C LEU A 230 -6.69 1.84 -20.46
N PRO A 231 -7.90 1.78 -19.88
CA PRO A 231 -9.08 1.26 -20.57
C PRO A 231 -9.56 2.22 -21.67
N LEU A 232 -10.07 1.68 -22.77
CA LEU A 232 -10.65 2.45 -23.88
C LEU A 232 -11.79 3.39 -23.42
N THR A 233 -12.57 2.95 -22.42
CA THR A 233 -13.62 3.75 -21.79
C THR A 233 -13.09 5.03 -21.16
N SER A 234 -11.87 5.02 -20.63
CA SER A 234 -11.23 6.21 -20.05
C SER A 234 -10.84 7.22 -21.12
N ILE A 235 -10.41 6.77 -22.30
CA ILE A 235 -10.14 7.64 -23.46
C ILE A 235 -11.44 8.30 -23.94
N ILE A 236 -12.50 7.51 -24.13
CA ILE A 236 -13.80 8.01 -24.61
C ILE A 236 -14.41 9.02 -23.62
N ALA A 237 -14.34 8.71 -22.32
CA ALA A 237 -14.81 9.61 -21.27
C ALA A 237 -14.00 10.91 -21.24
N SER A 238 -12.67 10.83 -21.41
CA SER A 238 -11.79 12.00 -21.52
C SER A 238 -12.16 12.89 -22.71
N MET A 239 -12.45 12.30 -23.88
CA MET A 239 -12.86 13.07 -25.06
C MET A 239 -14.18 13.84 -24.83
N THR A 240 -15.14 13.19 -24.16
CA THR A 240 -16.42 13.81 -23.81
C THR A 240 -16.22 14.98 -22.85
N GLU A 241 -15.35 14.80 -21.86
CA GLU A 241 -15.04 15.81 -20.87
C GLU A 241 -14.28 17.01 -21.44
N VAL A 242 -13.26 16.76 -22.28
CA VAL A 242 -12.49 17.81 -22.95
C VAL A 242 -13.39 18.70 -23.82
N LYS A 243 -14.33 18.11 -24.56
CA LYS A 243 -15.32 18.87 -25.33
C LYS A 243 -16.20 19.76 -24.47
N ARG A 244 -16.49 19.35 -23.24
CA ARG A 244 -17.41 20.04 -22.32
C ARG A 244 -16.72 21.15 -21.53
N PHE A 245 -15.48 20.92 -21.09
CA PHE A 245 -14.84 21.79 -20.10
C PHE A 245 -13.70 22.65 -20.66
N ILE A 246 -13.09 22.32 -21.80
CA ILE A 246 -12.00 23.13 -22.37
C ILE A 246 -12.57 24.18 -23.33
N ASP A 247 -12.42 25.46 -22.98
CA ASP A 247 -12.90 26.56 -23.82
C ASP A 247 -11.90 26.91 -24.92
N ASN A 248 -10.60 26.87 -24.60
CA ASN A 248 -9.53 27.18 -25.55
C ASN A 248 -9.59 26.19 -26.72
N GLU A 249 -9.95 26.69 -27.91
CA GLU A 249 -10.17 25.84 -29.08
C GLU A 249 -8.89 25.13 -29.53
N GLU A 250 -7.75 25.80 -29.43
CA GLU A 250 -6.45 25.26 -29.81
C GLU A 250 -6.07 24.07 -28.91
N LEU A 251 -6.11 24.26 -27.59
CA LEU A 251 -5.85 23.21 -26.61
C LEU A 251 -6.83 22.05 -26.77
N ARG A 252 -8.13 22.36 -26.90
CA ARG A 252 -9.19 21.37 -27.11
C ARG A 252 -8.91 20.52 -28.35
N ASN A 253 -8.55 21.13 -29.48
CA ASN A 253 -8.28 20.43 -30.72
C ASN A 253 -7.02 19.56 -30.66
N ARG A 254 -5.94 20.05 -30.02
CA ARG A 254 -4.71 19.28 -29.78
C ARG A 254 -4.98 18.04 -28.94
N VAL A 255 -5.65 18.19 -27.81
CA VAL A 255 -5.99 17.07 -26.91
C VAL A 255 -6.92 16.08 -27.57
N LEU A 256 -7.96 16.53 -28.27
CA LEU A 256 -8.87 15.62 -28.98
C LEU A 256 -8.18 14.86 -30.10
N ARG A 257 -7.16 15.43 -30.75
CA ARG A 257 -6.36 14.72 -31.75
C ARG A 257 -5.59 13.56 -31.12
N ILE A 258 -4.92 13.80 -29.99
CA ILE A 258 -4.20 12.78 -29.23
C ILE A 258 -5.15 11.66 -28.80
N LEU A 259 -6.27 12.02 -28.14
CA LEU A 259 -7.23 11.04 -27.62
C LEU A 259 -7.88 10.21 -28.74
N LYS A 260 -8.22 10.83 -29.88
CA LYS A 260 -8.74 10.10 -31.05
C LYS A 260 -7.68 9.17 -31.66
N GLY A 261 -6.42 9.59 -31.69
CA GLY A 261 -5.29 8.76 -32.11
C GLY A 261 -5.17 7.51 -31.25
N LEU A 262 -5.11 7.69 -29.92
CA LEU A 262 -5.09 6.60 -28.94
C LEU A 262 -6.30 5.68 -29.09
N GLN A 263 -7.51 6.24 -29.19
CA GLN A 263 -8.74 5.47 -29.40
C GLN A 263 -8.64 4.59 -30.66
N THR A 264 -8.22 5.18 -31.78
CA THR A 264 -8.12 4.49 -33.08
C THR A 264 -7.08 3.37 -33.01
N TYR A 265 -5.94 3.65 -32.37
CA TYR A 265 -4.88 2.68 -32.16
C TYR A 265 -5.35 1.50 -31.30
N MET A 266 -5.97 1.77 -30.15
CA MET A 266 -6.49 0.73 -29.26
C MET A 266 -7.54 -0.16 -29.92
N VAL A 267 -8.44 0.40 -30.74
CA VAL A 267 -9.45 -0.36 -31.49
C VAL A 267 -8.82 -1.20 -32.61
N ARG A 268 -7.75 -0.73 -33.24
CA ARG A 268 -7.01 -1.55 -34.22
C ARG A 268 -6.32 -2.70 -33.51
N LEU A 269 -5.64 -2.42 -32.39
CA LEU A 269 -4.95 -3.42 -31.60
C LEU A 269 -5.91 -4.50 -31.07
N SER A 270 -7.12 -4.11 -30.62
CA SER A 270 -8.10 -5.08 -30.13
C SER A 270 -8.53 -6.07 -31.20
N LYS A 271 -8.64 -5.63 -32.46
CA LYS A 271 -8.98 -6.51 -33.60
C LYS A 271 -7.86 -7.49 -33.92
N VAL A 272 -6.60 -7.04 -33.88
CA VAL A 272 -5.44 -7.93 -34.08
C VAL A 272 -5.40 -9.01 -33.00
N LEU A 273 -5.67 -8.64 -31.74
CA LEU A 273 -5.70 -9.57 -30.61
C LEU A 273 -6.93 -10.51 -30.59
N GLU A 274 -7.96 -10.24 -31.39
CA GLU A 274 -9.07 -11.20 -31.61
C GLU A 274 -8.65 -12.33 -32.55
N GLU A 275 -7.68 -12.08 -33.45
CA GLU A 275 -7.17 -13.04 -34.43
C GLU A 275 -5.91 -13.77 -33.95
N GLU A 276 -5.10 -13.12 -33.10
CA GLU A 276 -3.83 -13.66 -32.58
C GLU A 276 -3.77 -13.63 -31.05
N THR A 277 -3.22 -14.68 -30.43
CA THR A 277 -3.09 -14.77 -28.95
C THR A 277 -2.03 -13.83 -28.37
N MET A 278 -1.07 -13.36 -29.18
CA MET A 278 -0.09 -12.35 -28.82
C MET A 278 0.26 -11.50 -30.04
N ALA A 279 0.13 -10.18 -29.93
CA ALA A 279 0.64 -9.24 -30.91
C ALA A 279 1.94 -8.60 -30.38
N SER A 280 2.97 -8.52 -31.22
CA SER A 280 4.16 -7.72 -30.93
C SER A 280 3.88 -6.25 -31.19
N LEU A 281 4.14 -5.39 -30.20
CA LEU A 281 4.01 -3.94 -30.33
C LEU A 281 5.40 -3.33 -30.33
N GLU A 282 5.69 -2.48 -31.32
CA GLU A 282 6.89 -1.64 -31.26
C GLU A 282 6.63 -0.43 -30.36
N LEU A 283 7.61 -0.10 -29.53
CA LEU A 283 7.51 1.04 -28.61
C LEU A 283 7.26 2.36 -29.37
N GLY A 284 7.83 2.51 -30.57
CA GLY A 284 7.65 3.68 -31.43
C GLY A 284 6.20 3.94 -31.83
N ASP A 285 5.40 2.87 -32.05
CA ASP A 285 3.98 2.98 -32.42
C ASP A 285 3.15 3.61 -31.31
N VAL A 286 3.59 3.47 -30.07
CA VAL A 286 2.93 4.00 -28.87
C VAL A 286 3.45 5.39 -28.53
N LEU A 287 4.78 5.60 -28.60
CA LEU A 287 5.44 6.85 -28.20
C LEU A 287 4.98 8.07 -29.01
N GLN A 288 4.64 7.91 -30.29
CA GLN A 288 4.15 9.01 -31.14
C GLN A 288 2.91 9.72 -30.56
N PHE A 289 2.07 9.02 -29.79
CA PHE A 289 0.89 9.62 -29.18
C PHE A 289 1.21 10.49 -27.95
N PHE A 290 2.44 10.41 -27.45
CA PHE A 290 2.90 11.10 -26.26
C PHE A 290 3.83 12.29 -26.57
N GLU A 291 4.04 12.64 -27.85
CA GLU A 291 4.87 13.80 -28.23
C GLU A 291 4.28 15.14 -27.74
N ASP A 292 2.96 15.31 -27.85
CA ASP A 292 2.24 16.50 -27.34
C ASP A 292 1.54 16.23 -26.00
N PHE A 293 2.17 15.40 -25.15
CA PHE A 293 1.63 15.10 -23.82
C PHE A 293 1.46 16.30 -22.87
N PRO A 294 2.26 17.39 -22.97
CA PRO A 294 2.00 18.61 -22.21
C PRO A 294 0.59 19.14 -22.40
N ALA A 295 -0.03 19.00 -23.57
CA ALA A 295 -1.42 19.40 -23.81
C ALA A 295 -2.42 18.60 -22.96
N ILE A 296 -2.18 17.30 -22.75
CA ILE A 296 -3.01 16.45 -21.86
C ILE A 296 -2.89 16.93 -20.42
N THR A 297 -1.69 17.30 -19.99
CA THR A 297 -1.43 17.81 -18.63
C THR A 297 -2.10 19.17 -18.42
N GLU A 298 -2.01 20.08 -19.38
CA GLU A 298 -2.69 21.37 -19.33
C GLU A 298 -4.21 21.21 -19.28
N ALA A 299 -4.78 20.38 -20.14
CA ALA A 299 -6.22 20.11 -20.14
C ALA A 299 -6.68 19.46 -18.83
N TYR A 300 -5.89 18.54 -18.25
CA TYR A 300 -6.18 17.99 -16.93
C TYR A 300 -6.38 19.10 -15.89
N TYR A 301 -5.44 20.05 -15.80
CA TYR A 301 -5.55 21.14 -14.83
C TYR A 301 -6.71 22.08 -15.13
N GLU A 302 -6.99 22.39 -16.39
CA GLU A 302 -8.13 23.23 -16.77
C GLU A 302 -9.48 22.57 -16.41
N VAL A 303 -9.65 21.27 -16.70
CA VAL A 303 -10.85 20.51 -16.31
C VAL A 303 -11.03 20.52 -14.80
N ILE A 304 -9.97 20.21 -14.04
CA ILE A 304 -10.00 20.22 -12.58
C ILE A 304 -10.43 21.60 -12.06
N ARG A 305 -9.82 22.68 -12.57
CA ARG A 305 -10.13 24.06 -12.18
C ARG A 305 -11.59 24.41 -12.44
N LYS A 306 -12.10 24.09 -13.64
CA LYS A 306 -13.51 24.35 -14.00
C LYS A 306 -14.50 23.58 -13.15
N LYS A 307 -14.22 22.31 -12.87
CA LYS A 307 -15.09 21.53 -12.01
C LYS A 307 -15.14 22.10 -10.58
N ARG A 308 -14.01 22.54 -10.04
CA ARG A 308 -13.98 23.26 -8.75
C ARG A 308 -14.83 24.52 -8.78
N SER A 309 -14.76 25.33 -9.84
CA SER A 309 -15.56 26.56 -9.94
C SER A 309 -17.07 26.29 -10.05
N THR A 310 -17.47 25.11 -10.53
CA THR A 310 -18.89 24.67 -10.52
C THR A 310 -19.36 24.12 -9.17
N GLY A 311 -18.58 24.29 -8.10
CA GLY A 311 -18.91 23.80 -6.76
C GLY A 311 -18.74 22.30 -6.60
N VAL A 312 -18.04 21.62 -7.51
CA VAL A 312 -17.62 20.22 -7.31
C VAL A 312 -16.44 20.26 -6.35
N PRO A 313 -16.63 19.89 -5.07
CA PRO A 313 -15.57 20.03 -4.07
C PRO A 313 -14.37 19.15 -4.43
N ILE A 314 -14.62 18.01 -5.08
CA ILE A 314 -13.60 17.02 -5.40
C ILE A 314 -13.79 16.56 -6.86
N PRO A 315 -13.10 17.20 -7.82
CA PRO A 315 -13.29 16.92 -9.24
C PRO A 315 -12.44 15.72 -9.71
N TYR A 316 -13.09 14.70 -10.27
CA TYR A 316 -12.44 13.65 -11.07
C TYR A 316 -12.24 14.08 -12.51
N THR A 317 -11.26 13.53 -13.22
CA THR A 317 -11.20 13.54 -14.69
C THR A 317 -10.59 12.22 -15.18
N PRO A 318 -11.16 11.54 -16.19
CA PRO A 318 -10.55 10.36 -16.79
C PRO A 318 -9.18 10.64 -17.44
N LEU A 319 -8.83 11.91 -17.69
CA LEU A 319 -7.49 12.31 -18.15
C LEU A 319 -6.40 11.88 -17.16
N SER A 320 -6.72 11.72 -15.86
CA SER A 320 -5.75 11.28 -14.85
C SER A 320 -5.15 9.91 -15.17
N ARG A 321 -5.94 8.97 -15.73
CA ARG A 321 -5.48 7.63 -16.10
C ARG A 321 -4.52 7.66 -17.28
N ILE A 322 -4.69 8.64 -18.17
CA ILE A 322 -3.79 8.84 -19.31
C ILE A 322 -2.45 9.40 -18.80
N LEU A 323 -2.51 10.37 -17.87
CA LEU A 323 -1.34 10.89 -17.16
C LEU A 323 -0.58 9.81 -16.39
N GLU A 324 -1.30 8.89 -15.75
CA GLU A 324 -0.71 7.75 -15.05
C GLU A 324 -0.02 6.79 -16.02
N PHE A 325 -0.71 6.39 -17.09
CA PHE A 325 -0.18 5.48 -18.10
C PHE A 325 1.09 6.01 -18.79
N HIS A 326 1.16 7.32 -19.08
CA HIS A 326 2.36 7.93 -19.64
C HIS A 326 3.55 7.96 -18.68
N ARG A 327 3.30 8.00 -17.36
CA ARG A 327 4.38 8.01 -16.35
C ARG A 327 4.89 6.60 -16.02
N ALA A 328 4.11 5.58 -16.37
CA ALA A 328 4.34 4.18 -16.05
C ALA A 328 5.41 3.56 -16.95
#